data_AF-A0A960H6M7-F1
#
_entry.id   AF-A0A960H6M7-F1
#
_cell.length_a   1.000
_cell.length_b   1.000
_cell.length_c   1.000
_cell.angle_alpha   90.00
_cell.angle_beta   90.00
_cell.angle_gamma   90.00
#
_symmetry.space_group_name_H-M   'P 1'
#
loop_
_entity.id
_entity.type
_entity.pdbx_description
1 polymer ?
#
loop_
_entity_poly.entity_id
_entity_poly.type
_entity_poly.pdbx_seq_one_letter_code
_entity_poly.pdbx_strand_id
1 'polypeptide(L)'
;MNPIRNILALVAAILLSGFGLIALPPTVSAAQVEVLGVPSAAMGRNITVQFQGGGPRAVYLLDGLRAQDDRNGWDINTGAFSWFDGSGVSVV
;
A
#
# COMPACT_ATOMS: atom_id res chain seq x y z
N MET A 1 32.58 2.29 46.41
CA MET A 1 31.82 2.33 45.13
C MET A 1 32.80 2.64 44.03
N ASN A 2 33.04 1.72 43.09
CA ASN A 2 34.13 1.85 42.14
C ASN A 2 33.73 2.87 41.06
N PRO A 3 34.41 4.03 40.94
CA PRO A 3 33.97 5.13 40.08
C PRO A 3 33.86 4.73 38.60
N ILE A 4 34.70 3.79 38.17
CA ILE A 4 34.70 3.20 36.82
C ILE A 4 33.38 2.48 36.52
N ARG A 5 32.80 1.78 37.51
CA ARG A 5 31.54 1.03 37.35
C ARG A 5 30.34 1.97 37.20
N ASN A 6 30.40 3.14 37.85
CA ASN A 6 29.36 4.16 37.78
C ASN A 6 29.42 4.93 36.45
N ILE A 7 30.63 5.19 35.93
CA ILE A 7 30.81 5.82 34.62
C ILE A 7 30.30 4.91 33.49
N LEU A 8 30.63 3.61 33.53
CA LEU A 8 30.10 2.65 32.55
C LEU A 8 28.57 2.57 32.58
N ALA A 9 27.96 2.57 33.78
CA ALA A 9 26.51 2.55 33.91
C ALA A 9 25.86 3.80 33.32
N LEU A 10 26.49 4.96 33.48
CA LEU A 10 25.97 6.23 32.97
C LEU A 10 26.07 6.32 31.44
N VAL A 11 27.18 5.84 30.86
CA VAL A 11 27.35 5.75 29.40
C VAL A 11 26.35 4.76 28.79
N ALA A 12 26.13 3.61 29.43
CA ALA A 12 25.14 2.64 28.96
C ALA A 12 23.70 3.20 29.01
N ALA A 13 23.35 3.97 30.04
CA ALA A 13 22.04 4.60 30.16
C ALA A 13 21.78 5.66 29.08
N ILE A 14 22.81 6.43 28.69
CA ILE A 14 22.73 7.43 27.62
C ILE A 14 22.60 6.76 26.25
N LEU A 15 23.33 5.65 26.02
CA LEU A 15 23.24 4.90 24.77
C LEU A 15 21.87 4.20 24.58
N LEU A 16 21.26 3.72 25.67
CA LEU A 16 19.92 3.12 25.61
C LEU A 16 18.80 4.14 25.34
N SER A 17 18.96 5.38 25.83
CA SER A 17 17.96 6.44 25.63
C SER A 17 18.03 7.08 24.24
N GLY A 18 19.16 6.98 23.54
CA GLY A 18 19.30 7.37 22.13
C GLY A 18 18.63 6.41 21.13
N PHE A 19 18.33 5.17 21.54
CA PHE A 19 17.61 4.16 20.75
C PHE A 19 16.10 4.17 21.00
N GLY A 20 15.53 5.33 21.33
CA GLY A 20 14.09 5.53 21.29
C GLY A 20 13.59 5.24 19.89
N LEU A 21 12.93 4.09 19.72
CA LEU A 21 12.26 3.67 18.50
C LEU A 21 11.37 4.83 18.02
N ILE A 22 11.78 5.49 16.93
CA ILE A 22 10.92 6.40 16.18
C ILE A 22 9.88 5.51 15.52
N ALA A 23 8.81 5.19 16.25
CA ALA A 23 7.61 4.63 15.68
C ALA A 23 6.97 5.74 14.84
N LEU A 24 7.36 5.83 13.56
CA LEU A 24 6.57 6.56 12.58
C LEU A 24 5.14 5.99 12.68
N PRO A 25 4.12 6.82 12.95
CA PRO A 25 2.76 6.34 12.89
C PRO A 25 2.55 5.74 11.50
N PRO A 26 1.84 4.60 11.37
CA PRO A 26 1.49 4.08 10.06
C PRO A 26 0.77 5.20 9.32
N THR A 27 1.40 5.73 8.28
CA THR A 27 0.73 6.64 7.36
C THR A 27 -0.32 5.78 6.67
N VAL A 28 -1.58 5.91 7.10
CA VAL A 28 -2.72 5.44 6.31
C VAL A 28 -2.74 6.36 5.09
N SER A 29 -1.97 6.00 4.08
CA SER A 29 -2.19 6.55 2.76
C SER A 29 -3.54 6.01 2.34
N ALA A 30 -4.53 6.88 2.14
CA ALA A 30 -5.75 6.49 1.45
C ALA A 30 -5.29 5.78 0.17
N ALA A 31 -5.73 4.54 -0.04
CA ALA A 31 -5.29 3.77 -1.17
C ALA A 31 -5.78 4.48 -2.44
N GLN A 32 -4.86 5.16 -3.13
CA GLN A 32 -5.21 5.95 -4.30
C GLN A 32 -5.51 4.98 -5.44
N VAL A 33 -6.60 5.20 -6.16
CA VAL A 33 -6.87 4.46 -7.38
C VAL A 33 -5.90 4.94 -8.46
N GLU A 34 -5.07 4.03 -8.95
CA GLU A 34 -4.10 4.24 -10.00
C GLU A 34 -4.65 3.77 -11.35
N VAL A 35 -4.24 4.44 -12.43
CA VAL A 35 -4.54 3.99 -13.80
C VAL A 35 -3.23 3.63 -14.47
N LEU A 36 -3.06 2.33 -14.72
CA LEU A 36 -1.81 1.73 -15.18
C LEU A 36 -1.93 1.30 -16.64
N GLY A 37 -0.88 1.52 -17.42
CA GLY A 37 -0.73 0.94 -18.76
C GLY A 37 0.15 -0.30 -18.71
N VAL A 38 -0.46 -1.49 -18.66
CA VAL A 38 0.25 -2.76 -18.51
C VAL A 38 0.61 -3.33 -19.90
N PRO A 39 1.90 -3.53 -20.24
CA PRO A 39 2.28 -4.09 -21.54
C PRO A 39 1.83 -5.54 -21.70
N SER A 40 1.12 -5.86 -22.79
CA SER A 40 0.73 -7.22 -23.15
C SER A 40 1.41 -7.66 -24.43
N ALA A 41 2.42 -8.54 -24.31
CA ALA A 41 3.14 -9.10 -25.46
C ALA A 41 2.21 -9.94 -26.36
N ALA A 42 1.25 -10.65 -25.76
CA ALA A 42 0.31 -11.49 -26.49
C ALA A 42 -0.68 -10.68 -27.33
N MET A 43 -1.07 -9.47 -26.86
CA MET A 43 -2.00 -8.59 -27.58
C MET A 43 -1.29 -7.50 -28.39
N GLY A 44 0.03 -7.36 -28.28
CA GLY A 44 0.82 -6.34 -28.98
C GLY A 44 0.45 -4.90 -28.61
N ARG A 45 -0.13 -4.67 -27.42
CA ARG A 45 -0.54 -3.33 -26.95
C ARG A 45 -0.48 -3.23 -25.42
N ASN A 46 -0.52 -2.00 -24.91
CA ASN A 46 -0.75 -1.75 -23.48
C ASN A 46 -2.24 -1.89 -23.15
N ILE A 47 -2.51 -2.45 -21.97
CA ILE A 47 -3.86 -2.62 -21.41
C ILE A 47 -4.03 -1.65 -20.25
N THR A 48 -5.08 -0.83 -20.29
CA THR A 48 -5.45 0.08 -19.20
C THR A 48 -6.01 -0.74 -18.04
N VAL A 49 -5.46 -0.57 -16.84
CA VAL A 49 -5.90 -1.25 -15.61
C VAL A 49 -6.10 -0.22 -14.51
N GLN A 50 -7.25 -0.22 -13.86
CA GLN A 50 -7.50 0.57 -12.66
C GLN A 50 -7.09 -0.27 -11.45
N PHE A 51 -6.20 0.24 -10.60
CA PHE A 51 -5.61 -0.52 -9.50
C PHE A 51 -5.71 0.24 -8.18
N GLN A 52 -6.08 -0.44 -7.11
CA GLN A 52 -5.97 0.09 -5.75
C GLN A 52 -5.21 -0.91 -4.89
N GLY A 53 -4.07 -0.47 -4.36
CA GLY A 53 -3.27 -1.28 -3.44
C GLY A 53 -3.94 -1.40 -2.07
N GLY A 54 -4.15 -2.63 -1.60
CA GLY A 54 -4.73 -2.90 -0.27
C GLY A 54 -4.13 -4.12 0.44
N GLY A 55 -3.33 -4.94 -0.24
CA GLY A 55 -2.64 -6.10 0.34
C GLY A 55 -2.04 -7.05 -0.71
N PRO A 56 -1.41 -8.17 -0.29
CA PRO A 56 -0.73 -9.10 -1.19
C PRO A 56 -1.68 -9.97 -2.03
N ARG A 57 -2.98 -9.97 -1.72
CA ARG A 57 -4.02 -10.66 -2.48
C ARG A 57 -4.85 -9.64 -3.25
N ALA A 58 -5.40 -10.05 -4.38
CA ALA A 58 -6.19 -9.18 -5.23
C ALA A 58 -7.57 -9.77 -5.56
N VAL A 59 -8.56 -8.88 -5.67
CA VAL A 59 -9.87 -9.16 -6.27
C VAL A 59 -9.85 -8.56 -7.68
N TYR A 60 -10.21 -9.38 -8.67
CA TYR A 60 -10.28 -8.97 -10.07
C TYR A 60 -11.73 -8.66 -10.44
N LEU A 61 -12.01 -7.41 -10.77
CA LEU A 61 -13.32 -6.91 -11.15
C LEU A 61 -13.45 -6.90 -12.67
N LEU A 62 -13.77 -8.07 -13.24
CA LEU A 62 -13.98 -8.20 -14.68
C LEU A 62 -15.23 -7.43 -15.11
N ASP A 63 -15.08 -6.64 -16.17
CA ASP A 63 -16.17 -5.86 -16.74
C ASP A 63 -17.13 -6.75 -17.56
N GLY A 64 -18.28 -6.21 -17.91
CA GLY A 64 -19.30 -6.87 -18.70
C GLY A 64 -19.01 -6.88 -20.21
N LEU A 65 -20.01 -7.33 -20.97
CA LEU A 65 -19.94 -7.45 -22.44
C LEU A 65 -19.67 -6.12 -23.17
N ARG A 66 -20.02 -4.99 -22.55
CA ARG A 66 -19.85 -3.64 -23.11
C ARG A 66 -18.74 -2.85 -22.40
N ALA A 67 -17.64 -3.53 -22.11
CA ALA A 67 -16.45 -2.90 -21.52
C ALA A 67 -15.97 -1.73 -22.40
N GLN A 68 -15.67 -0.60 -21.77
CA GLN A 68 -15.11 0.57 -22.43
C GLN A 68 -13.57 0.55 -22.35
N ASP A 69 -12.91 1.36 -23.17
CA ASP A 69 -11.43 1.40 -23.24
C ASP A 69 -10.81 2.39 -22.24
N ASP A 70 -11.61 3.25 -21.60
CA ASP A 70 -11.17 4.33 -20.72
C ASP A 70 -11.28 3.99 -19.21
N ARG A 71 -12.41 3.43 -18.77
CA ARG A 71 -12.65 2.98 -17.38
C ARG A 71 -13.47 1.71 -17.33
N ASN A 72 -13.29 0.96 -16.25
CA ASN A 72 -14.04 -0.23 -15.96
C ASN A 72 -15.46 0.13 -15.48
N GLY A 73 -16.47 -0.61 -15.96
CA GLY A 73 -17.87 -0.45 -15.56
C GLY A 73 -18.12 -0.49 -14.06
N TRP A 74 -17.28 -1.20 -13.28
CA TRP A 74 -17.34 -1.21 -11.81
C TRP A 74 -17.01 0.16 -11.21
N ASP A 75 -16.05 0.89 -11.74
CA ASP A 75 -15.72 2.25 -11.27
C ASP A 75 -16.76 3.28 -11.75
N ILE A 76 -17.28 3.10 -12.96
CA ILE A 76 -18.27 4.02 -13.55
C ILE A 76 -19.60 3.97 -12.80
N ASN A 77 -20.08 2.76 -12.48
CA ASN A 77 -21.45 2.55 -12.02
C ASN A 77 -21.55 2.22 -10.53
N THR A 78 -20.43 2.03 -9.82
CA THR A 78 -20.43 1.61 -8.41
C THR A 78 -19.34 2.33 -7.60
N GLY A 79 -19.35 2.11 -6.27
CA GLY A 79 -18.29 2.56 -5.36
C GLY A 79 -17.27 1.47 -5.05
N ALA A 80 -17.01 0.52 -5.96
CA ALA A 80 -16.23 -0.69 -5.65
C ALA A 80 -14.90 -0.39 -4.94
N PHE A 81 -14.11 0.56 -5.45
CA PHE A 81 -12.82 0.95 -4.88
C PHE A 81 -12.94 1.47 -3.42
N SER A 82 -13.98 2.24 -3.11
CA SER A 82 -14.20 2.74 -1.75
C SER A 82 -14.71 1.64 -0.80
N TRP A 83 -15.45 0.65 -1.30
CA TRP A 83 -15.91 -0.48 -0.49
C TRP A 83 -14.78 -1.42 -0.07
N PHE A 84 -13.75 -1.55 -0.90
CA PHE A 84 -12.57 -2.37 -0.61
C PHE A 84 -11.44 -1.59 0.07
N ASP A 85 -11.60 -0.28 0.32
CA ASP A 85 -10.59 0.48 1.04
C ASP A 85 -10.40 -0.06 2.47
N GLY A 86 -9.14 -0.24 2.88
CA GLY A 86 -8.78 -0.84 4.17
C GLY A 86 -9.16 -2.32 4.35
N SER A 87 -9.66 -3.02 3.31
CA SER A 87 -10.10 -4.41 3.41
C SER A 87 -8.96 -5.45 3.51
N GLY A 88 -7.71 -5.05 3.29
CA GLY A 88 -6.56 -5.94 3.27
C GLY A 88 -6.36 -6.70 1.96
N VAL A 89 -7.14 -6.37 0.92
CA VAL A 89 -6.98 -6.87 -0.45
C VAL A 89 -6.82 -5.72 -1.42
N SER A 90 -6.00 -5.94 -2.45
CA SER A 90 -5.91 -5.02 -3.59
C SER A 90 -7.08 -5.26 -4.56
N VAL A 91 -7.44 -4.23 -5.32
CA VAL A 91 -8.49 -4.32 -6.34
C VAL A 91 -7.87 -4.06 -7.71
N VAL A 92 -8.21 -4.92 -8.68
CA VAL A 92 -7.70 -4.93 -10.06
C VAL A 92 -8.87 -4.95 -11.05
#